data_AF-A0A136P107-F1
#
_entry.id   AF-A0A136P107-F1
#
_cell.length_a   1.000
_cell.length_b   1.000
_cell.length_c   1.000
_cell.angle_alpha   90.00
_cell.angle_beta   90.00
_cell.angle_gamma   90.00
#
_symmetry.space_group_name_H-M   'P 1'
#
loop_
_entity.id
_entity.type
_entity.pdbx_description
1 polymer ?
#
loop_
_entity_poly.entity_id
_entity_poly.type
_entity_poly.pdbx_seq_one_letter_code
_entity_poly.pdbx_strand_id
1 'polypeptide(L)'
;MKTLILVSLLCFSVTVLIAQNDSLDMLHNSELLIYNNSTNSQRIRVRVYPVSMVFNGVYDYRLNADQPSEPPNSILYNFINARNTSEFQFEIISGGNFIGFNHDVDFGNTSTVGCVGFGMYKLEVHKWSNPNWLFVDTCIIDFDAGFPGSLPNDLHIKYRDNTSGIGGSGPRLTFYWDNCAEQNITSVSKYIKAWNQCSGQIREKEYGEMIYSTNNGNSYTKLPQDYRIDCGTENFPDLPGQWGTGVLTLNLTIDKNITTRYEEERFEAPSNIVISPECTLKINPSKIFRVKKDPWIEQPGLGDYFTRFYLKPYSVVKLEQGNGSNDLTKLIFENSNWLILECDSKILLSNYSVLEMQTGSKLCMRGGTVSGQGQFNISGFVPRLQCLVPCVEDNIFEDSAKLVIDTNSVLELPDSTFIRFKGSETKLICKENSEIKFGKGSKLIFEDGARILANGCRFTSYDSTDIWDGIYLSGIAYDTLKNCTFQNAVNGINITDNFDPFGSPGAVEISNCTFKNSSSTELLNYVYVNNSYNVLVKGCNSVKTGSAGFTSGIIAEYCPAGGVVIC
;
A
#
# COMPACT_ATOMS: atom_id res chain seq x y z
N MET A 1 59.37 -2.85 54.84
CA MET A 1 58.49 -1.75 54.39
C MET A 1 58.45 -1.57 52.86
N LYS A 2 59.52 -1.87 52.10
CA LYS A 2 59.53 -1.76 50.62
C LYS A 2 58.72 -2.85 49.87
N THR A 3 58.54 -4.03 50.46
CA THR A 3 57.81 -5.15 49.81
C THR A 3 56.28 -5.01 49.91
N LEU A 4 55.77 -4.24 50.89
CA LEU A 4 54.33 -4.08 51.11
C LEU A 4 53.68 -3.10 50.10
N ILE A 5 54.46 -2.15 49.59
CA ILE A 5 54.01 -1.15 48.61
C ILE A 5 53.86 -1.78 47.21
N LEU A 6 54.72 -2.74 46.86
CA LEU A 6 54.69 -3.39 45.55
C LEU A 6 53.47 -4.32 45.38
N VAL A 7 53.06 -5.02 46.43
CA VAL A 7 51.87 -5.90 46.41
C VAL A 7 50.58 -5.09 46.36
N SER A 8 50.53 -3.94 47.05
CA SER A 8 49.36 -3.05 46.99
C SER A 8 49.19 -2.39 45.62
N LEU A 9 50.29 -2.00 44.95
CA LEU A 9 50.23 -1.47 43.58
C LEU A 9 49.80 -2.52 42.56
N LEU A 10 50.26 -3.77 42.69
CA LEU A 10 49.90 -4.85 41.78
C LEU A 10 48.41 -5.23 41.90
N CYS A 11 47.89 -5.30 43.14
CA CYS A 11 46.47 -5.56 43.40
C CYS A 11 45.55 -4.43 42.89
N PHE A 12 46.02 -3.16 42.93
CA PHE A 12 45.26 -2.03 42.38
C PHE A 12 45.27 -2.03 40.84
N SER A 13 46.37 -2.43 40.19
CA SER A 13 46.41 -2.56 38.73
C SER A 13 45.56 -3.71 38.18
N VAL A 14 45.44 -4.82 38.90
CA VAL A 14 44.60 -5.96 38.49
C VAL A 14 43.11 -5.66 38.68
N THR A 15 42.72 -4.91 39.71
CA THR A 15 41.32 -4.50 39.91
C THR A 15 40.87 -3.44 38.91
N VAL A 16 41.74 -2.53 38.48
CA VAL A 16 41.43 -1.56 37.42
C VAL A 16 41.32 -2.22 36.03
N LEU A 17 42.10 -3.27 35.75
CA LEU A 17 41.98 -4.03 34.49
C LEU A 17 40.70 -4.87 34.44
N ILE A 18 40.27 -5.44 35.56
CA ILE A 18 39.03 -6.24 35.63
C ILE A 18 37.78 -5.33 35.53
N ALA A 19 37.81 -4.14 36.16
CA ALA A 19 36.71 -3.19 36.07
C ALA A 19 36.52 -2.53 34.68
N GLN A 20 37.56 -2.52 33.82
CA GLN A 20 37.44 -2.04 32.44
C GLN A 20 36.85 -3.10 31.50
N ASN A 21 37.06 -4.39 31.77
CA ASN A 21 36.45 -5.47 30.98
C ASN A 21 34.96 -5.67 31.29
N ASP A 22 34.52 -5.49 32.54
CA ASP A 22 33.10 -5.64 32.90
C ASP A 22 32.19 -4.59 32.23
N SER A 23 32.73 -3.47 31.76
CA SER A 23 31.97 -2.44 31.03
C SER A 23 31.80 -2.72 29.53
N LEU A 24 32.59 -3.65 28.96
CA LEU A 24 32.48 -4.06 27.56
C LEU A 24 31.58 -5.29 27.38
N ASP A 25 31.48 -6.18 28.38
CA ASP A 25 30.57 -7.34 28.32
C ASP A 25 29.07 -6.96 28.37
N MET A 26 28.73 -5.74 28.78
CA MET A 26 27.36 -5.21 28.71
C MET A 26 26.94 -4.72 27.31
N LEU A 27 27.86 -4.68 26.32
CA LEU A 27 27.59 -4.15 24.98
C LEU A 27 27.02 -5.18 24.00
N HIS A 28 27.06 -6.47 24.31
CA HIS A 28 26.89 -7.53 23.30
C HIS A 28 25.46 -7.93 22.95
N ASN A 29 24.45 -7.27 23.52
CA ASN A 29 23.07 -7.75 23.45
C ASN A 29 22.05 -6.62 23.16
N SER A 30 22.45 -5.51 22.54
CA SER A 30 21.53 -4.44 22.15
C SER A 30 21.57 -4.25 20.65
N GLU A 31 20.42 -4.28 20.01
CA GLU A 31 20.28 -4.25 18.55
C GLU A 31 20.25 -2.80 18.01
N LEU A 32 19.90 -1.86 18.89
CA LEU A 32 20.03 -0.42 18.67
C LEU A 32 20.71 0.24 19.87
N LEU A 33 21.91 0.78 19.68
CA LEU A 33 22.61 1.58 20.68
C LEU A 33 22.59 3.06 20.31
N ILE A 34 22.34 3.90 21.30
CA ILE A 34 22.32 5.35 21.13
C ILE A 34 23.30 5.99 22.11
N TYR A 35 24.32 6.64 21.57
CA TYR A 35 25.41 7.26 22.33
C TYR A 35 25.27 8.78 22.35
N ASN A 36 25.48 9.36 23.53
CA ASN A 36 25.85 10.77 23.63
C ASN A 36 27.37 10.90 23.72
N ASN A 37 28.02 10.95 22.57
CA ASN A 37 29.47 11.09 22.47
C ASN A 37 29.94 12.57 22.52
N SER A 38 29.21 13.40 23.26
CA SER A 38 29.58 14.78 23.59
C SER A 38 30.29 14.84 24.95
N THR A 39 30.79 16.01 25.34
CA THR A 39 31.43 16.21 26.67
C THR A 39 30.49 15.84 27.83
N ASN A 40 31.02 15.34 28.94
CA ASN A 40 30.25 14.84 30.11
C ASN A 40 29.22 15.83 30.70
N SER A 41 29.38 17.14 30.48
CA SER A 41 28.42 18.17 30.91
C SER A 41 27.20 18.31 30.00
N GLN A 42 27.26 17.77 28.77
CA GLN A 42 26.20 17.88 27.79
C GLN A 42 25.23 16.70 27.94
N ARG A 43 23.94 17.00 28.09
CA ARG A 43 22.87 15.98 28.13
C ARG A 43 22.07 16.02 26.85
N ILE A 44 21.64 14.85 26.40
CA ILE A 44 20.58 14.70 25.41
C ILE A 44 19.42 13.93 26.01
N ARG A 45 18.24 14.10 25.44
CA ARG A 45 17.13 13.19 25.64
C ARG A 45 16.73 12.61 24.29
N VAL A 46 16.40 11.33 24.27
CA VAL A 46 16.06 10.62 23.04
C VAL A 46 14.75 9.87 23.18
N ARG A 47 14.12 9.63 22.03
CA ARG A 47 12.84 8.94 21.93
C ARG A 47 12.82 8.09 20.66
N VAL A 48 12.57 6.79 20.79
CA VAL A 48 12.44 5.82 19.67
C VAL A 48 11.02 5.29 19.62
N TYR A 49 10.24 5.65 18.63
CA TYR A 49 8.83 5.23 18.56
C TYR A 49 8.49 4.68 17.19
N PRO A 50 7.48 3.80 17.05
CA PRO A 50 7.09 3.32 15.73
C PRO A 50 6.73 4.50 14.83
N VAL A 51 6.69 4.35 13.51
CA VAL A 51 6.12 5.33 12.54
C VAL A 51 5.31 4.67 11.44
N SER A 52 5.02 3.37 11.61
CA SER A 52 4.49 2.45 10.61
C SER A 52 3.79 1.28 11.30
N MET A 53 3.23 0.33 10.54
CA MET A 53 2.90 -0.98 11.11
C MET A 53 4.17 -1.62 11.66
N VAL A 54 4.10 -2.14 12.89
CA VAL A 54 5.19 -2.85 13.57
C VAL A 54 4.72 -4.20 14.09
N PHE A 55 5.64 -5.16 14.16
CA PHE A 55 5.37 -6.55 14.52
C PHE A 55 6.33 -6.99 15.61
N ASN A 56 5.86 -7.85 16.51
CA ASN A 56 6.63 -8.32 17.64
C ASN A 56 7.62 -9.43 17.22
N GLY A 57 8.42 -9.93 18.17
CA GLY A 57 9.46 -10.92 17.95
C GLY A 57 8.99 -12.31 17.50
N VAL A 58 7.68 -12.57 17.50
CA VAL A 58 7.09 -13.82 16.98
C VAL A 58 6.32 -13.60 15.68
N TYR A 59 6.65 -12.54 14.95
CA TYR A 59 6.06 -12.18 13.65
C TYR A 59 4.56 -11.86 13.71
N ASP A 60 4.05 -11.49 14.88
CA ASP A 60 2.65 -11.09 15.03
C ASP A 60 2.52 -9.58 15.04
N TYR A 61 1.44 -9.07 14.44
CA TYR A 61 1.05 -7.72 14.77
C TYR A 61 0.59 -7.72 16.23
N ARG A 62 1.34 -7.17 17.18
CA ARG A 62 0.90 -6.96 18.56
C ARG A 62 1.53 -5.72 19.14
N LEU A 63 0.72 -4.99 19.90
CA LEU A 63 1.19 -3.91 20.75
C LEU A 63 1.74 -4.41 22.10
N ASN A 64 2.12 -5.68 22.24
CA ASN A 64 2.95 -6.15 23.35
C ASN A 64 4.20 -6.85 22.80
N ALA A 65 5.35 -6.56 23.42
CA ALA A 65 6.60 -7.27 23.17
C ALA A 65 6.37 -8.74 23.53
N ASP A 66 6.86 -9.66 22.72
CA ASP A 66 6.81 -11.08 23.08
C ASP A 66 7.72 -11.36 24.29
N GLN A 67 8.86 -10.67 24.36
CA GLN A 67 9.87 -10.86 25.39
C GLN A 67 10.26 -9.53 26.04
N PRO A 68 9.39 -8.97 26.90
CA PRO A 68 9.70 -7.72 27.59
C PRO A 68 10.87 -7.91 28.58
N SER A 69 11.76 -6.92 28.67
CA SER A 69 12.76 -6.83 29.75
C SER A 69 12.10 -6.32 31.05
N GLU A 70 12.35 -6.98 32.18
CA GLU A 70 11.85 -6.61 33.53
C GLU A 70 12.57 -5.35 34.08
N PRO A 71 11.87 -4.39 34.75
CA PRO A 71 11.25 -4.62 36.07
C PRO A 71 9.75 -4.23 36.23
N PRO A 72 9.10 -4.61 37.36
CA PRO A 72 7.69 -5.03 37.46
C PRO A 72 6.58 -3.97 37.39
N ASN A 73 6.85 -2.71 37.04
CA ASN A 73 5.89 -1.61 37.26
C ASN A 73 5.70 -0.63 36.09
N SER A 74 6.09 -0.97 34.85
CA SER A 74 5.85 -0.10 33.70
C SER A 74 5.54 -0.91 32.44
N ILE A 75 4.27 -0.86 32.04
CA ILE A 75 3.67 -0.97 30.69
C ILE A 75 4.46 -1.78 29.63
N LEU A 76 3.79 -2.85 29.15
CA LEU A 76 4.09 -3.74 28.03
C LEU A 76 4.42 -2.99 26.73
N TYR A 77 5.62 -3.19 26.19
CA TYR A 77 6.39 -2.12 25.53
C TYR A 77 6.29 -0.84 26.36
N ASN A 78 7.41 -0.19 26.68
CA ASN A 78 7.32 1.26 26.54
C ASN A 78 7.08 1.48 25.05
N PHE A 79 5.81 1.41 24.61
CA PHE A 79 5.31 2.19 23.50
C PHE A 79 5.74 3.57 23.90
N ILE A 80 6.89 3.95 23.37
CA ILE A 80 7.33 5.31 23.33
C ILE A 80 6.22 5.97 22.52
N ASN A 81 5.20 6.44 23.24
CA ASN A 81 3.94 6.76 22.67
C ASN A 81 4.20 8.03 21.87
N ALA A 82 4.04 7.98 20.55
CA ALA A 82 4.22 9.19 19.75
C ALA A 82 3.28 10.31 20.21
N ARG A 83 2.20 9.96 20.93
CA ARG A 83 1.18 10.89 21.43
C ARG A 83 1.57 11.66 22.67
N ASN A 84 2.48 11.15 23.51
CA ASN A 84 2.78 11.80 24.78
C ASN A 84 4.13 12.54 24.70
N THR A 85 4.08 13.87 24.81
CA THR A 85 5.28 14.73 24.92
C THR A 85 5.76 14.86 26.37
N SER A 86 5.13 14.18 27.33
CA SER A 86 5.56 14.19 28.72
C SER A 86 7.01 13.71 28.83
N GLU A 87 7.79 14.43 29.63
CA GLU A 87 9.23 14.23 29.72
C GLU A 87 9.63 12.85 30.27
N PHE A 88 8.69 12.12 30.87
CA PHE A 88 8.92 10.81 31.50
C PHE A 88 9.09 9.65 30.52
N GLN A 89 8.83 9.84 29.22
CA GLN A 89 9.02 8.82 28.18
C GLN A 89 10.26 9.06 27.30
N PHE A 90 11.08 10.06 27.64
CA PHE A 90 12.37 10.27 27.01
C PHE A 90 13.48 9.70 27.87
N GLU A 91 14.41 9.00 27.22
CA GLU A 91 15.61 8.51 27.88
C GLU A 91 16.67 9.59 27.90
N ILE A 92 17.17 9.93 29.09
CA ILE A 92 18.18 10.98 29.25
C ILE A 92 19.57 10.37 29.25
N ILE A 93 20.37 10.76 28.25
CA ILE A 93 21.74 10.26 28.07
C ILE A 93 22.72 11.39 28.41
N SER A 94 23.47 11.23 29.51
CA SER A 94 24.56 12.13 29.86
C SER A 94 25.75 11.95 28.91
N GLY A 95 26.59 12.98 28.75
CA GLY A 95 27.76 12.91 27.88
C GLY A 95 28.71 11.78 28.31
N GLY A 96 29.19 11.03 27.33
CA GLY A 96 29.99 9.82 27.52
C GLY A 96 29.19 8.54 27.76
N ASN A 97 27.86 8.62 27.91
CA ASN A 97 27.01 7.46 28.18
C ASN A 97 26.20 7.04 26.95
N PHE A 98 25.49 5.92 27.08
CA PHE A 98 24.62 5.34 26.07
C PHE A 98 23.38 4.70 26.68
N ILE A 99 22.43 4.35 25.83
CA ILE A 99 21.32 3.43 26.11
C ILE A 99 21.23 2.40 24.99
N GLY A 100 20.65 1.24 25.29
CA GLY A 100 20.43 0.16 24.33
C GLY A 100 18.97 -0.28 24.28
N PHE A 101 18.50 -0.63 23.09
CA PHE A 101 17.23 -1.31 22.87
C PHE A 101 17.51 -2.72 22.34
N ASN A 102 16.85 -3.71 22.93
CA ASN A 102 16.94 -5.10 22.48
C ASN A 102 16.03 -5.34 21.27
N HIS A 103 16.28 -6.37 20.47
CA HIS A 103 15.25 -6.84 19.53
C HIS A 103 14.29 -7.78 20.26
N ASP A 104 13.00 -7.69 19.96
CA ASP A 104 11.92 -8.44 20.66
C ASP A 104 11.97 -9.96 20.41
N VAL A 105 12.84 -10.41 19.48
CA VAL A 105 13.11 -11.83 19.23
C VAL A 105 14.06 -12.41 20.30
N ASP A 106 14.89 -11.57 20.93
CA ASP A 106 16.02 -12.02 21.72
C ASP A 106 15.69 -12.22 23.19
N PHE A 107 15.99 -13.42 23.70
CA PHE A 107 15.73 -13.79 25.08
C PHE A 107 16.74 -13.16 26.04
N GLY A 108 16.24 -12.31 26.95
CA GLY A 108 16.82 -12.18 28.29
C GLY A 108 17.93 -11.15 28.51
N ASN A 109 17.88 -9.98 27.88
CA ASN A 109 18.81 -8.91 28.25
C ASN A 109 18.22 -7.97 29.34
N THR A 110 18.90 -7.89 30.49
CA THR A 110 18.53 -7.00 31.62
C THR A 110 19.16 -5.60 31.52
N SER A 111 19.97 -5.32 30.50
CA SER A 111 20.71 -4.06 30.35
C SER A 111 20.10 -3.05 29.37
N THR A 112 18.99 -3.40 28.71
CA THR A 112 18.30 -2.52 27.75
C THR A 112 17.17 -1.73 28.39
N VAL A 113 16.87 -0.54 27.85
CA VAL A 113 15.77 0.31 28.33
C VAL A 113 14.42 -0.01 27.67
N GLY A 114 14.42 -0.89 26.66
CA GLY A 114 13.23 -1.35 25.96
C GLY A 114 13.54 -2.30 24.81
N CYS A 115 12.51 -2.69 24.06
CA CYS A 115 12.62 -3.58 22.90
C CYS A 115 12.06 -2.92 21.64
N VAL A 116 12.69 -3.19 20.49
CA VAL A 116 12.17 -2.90 19.13
C VAL A 116 11.78 -4.21 18.46
N GLY A 117 10.73 -4.19 17.66
CA GLY A 117 10.33 -5.29 16.80
C GLY A 117 10.59 -4.97 15.33
N PHE A 118 9.89 -5.67 14.45
CA PHE A 118 9.97 -5.44 13.01
C PHE A 118 9.13 -4.23 12.60
N GLY A 119 9.57 -3.50 11.57
CA GLY A 119 8.89 -2.36 10.98
C GLY A 119 9.67 -1.06 11.16
N MET A 120 9.00 0.08 10.97
CA MET A 120 9.68 1.39 10.98
C MET A 120 9.52 2.11 12.31
N TYR A 121 10.62 2.69 12.76
CA TYR A 121 10.73 3.50 13.96
C TYR A 121 11.36 4.85 13.64
N LYS A 122 11.06 5.86 14.44
CA LYS A 122 11.68 7.18 14.38
C LYS A 122 12.42 7.46 15.68
N LEU A 123 13.67 7.88 15.54
CA LEU A 123 14.48 8.42 16.61
C LEU A 123 14.39 9.96 16.59
N GLU A 124 14.04 10.57 17.71
CA GLU A 124 14.14 12.01 17.94
C GLU A 124 15.21 12.30 18.98
N VAL A 125 16.07 13.30 18.70
CA VAL A 125 17.15 13.71 19.60
C VAL A 125 16.99 15.18 19.97
N HIS A 126 16.96 15.45 21.27
CA HIS A 126 16.92 16.79 21.82
C HIS A 126 18.14 17.04 22.70
N LYS A 127 18.71 18.24 22.61
CA LYS A 127 19.86 18.69 23.41
C LYS A 127 19.37 19.52 24.59
N TRP A 128 19.97 19.31 25.76
CA TRP A 128 19.74 20.18 26.91
C TRP A 128 20.38 21.56 26.67
N SER A 129 19.54 22.59 26.70
CA SER A 129 19.92 24.00 26.67
C SER A 129 19.14 24.71 27.78
N ASN A 130 19.58 24.48 29.02
CA ASN A 130 18.96 24.94 30.27
C ASN A 130 18.20 26.29 30.12
N PRO A 131 16.89 26.36 30.39
CA PRO A 131 16.03 25.31 30.98
C PRO A 131 15.30 24.43 29.96
N ASN A 132 15.61 24.55 28.67
CA ASN A 132 14.81 23.97 27.60
C ASN A 132 15.52 22.80 26.89
N TRP A 133 14.74 21.84 26.44
CA TRP A 133 15.17 20.80 25.52
C TRP A 133 14.95 21.24 24.08
N LEU A 134 16.04 21.47 23.34
CA LEU A 134 15.97 21.91 21.95
C LEU A 134 16.02 20.69 21.02
N PHE A 135 15.06 20.58 20.09
CA PHE A 135 15.13 19.57 19.02
C PHE A 135 16.42 19.80 18.21
N VAL A 136 17.16 18.72 17.99
CA VAL A 136 18.41 18.77 17.23
C VAL A 136 18.22 18.11 15.88
N ASP A 137 17.83 16.84 15.90
CA ASP A 137 17.78 16.04 14.69
C ASP A 137 16.93 14.77 14.89
N THR A 138 16.67 14.06 13.79
CA THR A 138 15.85 12.86 13.76
C THR A 138 16.27 11.94 12.61
N CYS A 139 15.99 10.64 12.75
CA CYS A 139 16.06 9.70 11.64
C CYS A 139 14.96 8.65 11.75
N ILE A 140 14.66 8.03 10.61
CA ILE A 140 13.80 6.84 10.51
C ILE A 140 14.71 5.63 10.39
N ILE A 141 14.36 4.56 11.09
CA ILE A 141 15.04 3.28 11.11
C ILE A 141 14.02 2.21 10.71
N ASP A 142 14.28 1.49 9.62
CA ASP A 142 13.46 0.35 9.18
C ASP A 142 14.14 -0.94 9.67
N PHE A 143 13.52 -1.63 10.62
CA PHE A 143 13.97 -2.89 11.19
C PHE A 143 13.25 -4.05 10.51
N ASP A 144 14.02 -5.04 10.06
CA ASP A 144 13.51 -6.25 9.43
C ASP A 144 14.05 -7.54 10.10
N ALA A 145 14.56 -7.38 11.33
CA ALA A 145 15.30 -8.35 12.15
C ALA A 145 16.07 -9.42 11.38
N GLY A 146 17.33 -9.14 11.07
CA GLY A 146 18.22 -10.07 10.38
C GLY A 146 18.85 -11.16 11.26
N PHE A 147 18.08 -11.98 11.98
CA PHE A 147 18.63 -12.98 12.91
C PHE A 147 18.45 -14.45 12.44
N PRO A 148 19.39 -15.43 12.65
CA PRO A 148 20.76 -15.40 13.17
C PRO A 148 21.80 -15.79 12.09
N GLY A 149 22.68 -14.85 11.72
CA GLY A 149 23.63 -15.07 10.62
C GLY A 149 25.07 -14.65 10.91
N SER A 150 25.67 -15.02 12.06
CA SER A 150 27.11 -14.85 12.39
C SER A 150 27.75 -13.45 12.24
N LEU A 151 27.01 -12.42 11.83
CA LEU A 151 27.50 -11.05 11.69
C LEU A 151 26.92 -10.22 12.84
N PRO A 152 27.70 -9.97 13.90
CA PRO A 152 27.31 -9.15 15.05
C PRO A 152 27.46 -7.70 14.64
N ASN A 153 26.46 -7.17 13.95
CA ASN A 153 26.49 -5.81 13.44
C ASN A 153 25.20 -5.12 13.89
N ASP A 154 25.14 -4.79 15.17
CA ASP A 154 24.09 -3.99 15.78
C ASP A 154 24.14 -2.56 15.20
N LEU A 155 23.01 -1.85 15.22
CA LEU A 155 22.96 -0.46 14.76
C LEU A 155 23.37 0.49 15.88
N HIS A 156 24.43 1.25 15.67
CA HIS A 156 24.90 2.27 16.60
C HIS A 156 24.62 3.67 16.05
N ILE A 157 23.99 4.51 16.85
CA ILE A 157 23.73 5.92 16.56
C ILE A 157 24.50 6.78 17.55
N LYS A 158 25.33 7.69 17.04
CA LYS A 158 26.13 8.62 17.83
C LYS A 158 25.63 10.05 17.62
N TYR A 159 25.27 10.68 18.73
CA TYR A 159 25.17 12.13 18.80
C TYR A 159 26.51 12.73 19.25
N ARG A 160 27.00 13.73 18.52
CA ARG A 160 28.20 14.48 18.88
C ARG A 160 27.95 15.97 18.76
N ASP A 161 28.27 16.70 19.82
CA ASP A 161 28.31 18.16 19.81
C ASP A 161 29.65 18.64 20.37
N ASN A 162 30.55 19.03 19.45
CA ASN A 162 31.92 19.46 19.77
C ASN A 162 32.06 20.98 19.65
N THR A 163 30.98 21.75 19.81
CA THR A 163 30.97 23.21 19.70
C THR A 163 31.88 23.93 20.71
N SER A 164 32.40 23.22 21.72
CA SER A 164 33.36 23.72 22.72
C SER A 164 34.85 23.55 22.34
N GLY A 165 35.19 22.94 21.20
CA GLY A 165 36.58 22.72 20.75
C GLY A 165 37.07 23.70 19.67
N ILE A 166 38.38 23.99 19.65
CA ILE A 166 39.04 24.80 18.60
C ILE A 166 38.97 24.00 17.28
N GLY A 167 38.05 24.38 16.39
CA GLY A 167 37.74 23.67 15.14
C GLY A 167 36.40 22.90 15.12
N GLY A 168 35.52 23.14 16.10
CA GLY A 168 34.30 22.36 16.33
C GLY A 168 33.36 22.22 15.12
N SER A 169 33.06 20.98 14.74
CA SER A 169 31.85 20.66 13.96
C SER A 169 30.63 20.81 14.88
N GLY A 170 29.58 21.47 14.40
CA GLY A 170 28.29 21.59 15.10
C GLY A 170 27.66 20.24 15.47
N PRO A 171 26.50 20.25 16.15
CA PRO A 171 25.81 19.02 16.51
C PRO A 171 25.54 18.17 15.26
N ARG A 172 25.85 16.89 15.34
CA ARG A 172 25.63 15.94 14.24
C ARG A 172 25.22 14.57 14.76
N LEU A 173 24.30 13.95 14.05
CA LEU A 173 24.00 12.53 14.16
C LEU A 173 24.80 11.76 13.13
N THR A 174 25.43 10.70 13.59
CA THR A 174 26.14 9.72 12.78
C THR A 174 25.68 8.33 13.16
N PHE A 175 25.82 7.37 12.26
CA PHE A 175 25.46 5.98 12.51
C PHE A 175 26.53 5.06 11.92
N TYR A 176 26.61 3.86 12.47
CA TYR A 176 27.42 2.77 11.96
C TYR A 176 26.84 1.45 12.44
N TRP A 177 27.23 0.37 11.79
CA TRP A 177 27.11 -0.97 12.31
C TRP A 177 28.46 -1.42 12.84
N ASP A 178 28.54 -2.31 13.83
CA ASP A 178 29.76 -2.62 14.60
C ASP A 178 31.08 -2.58 13.80
N ASN A 179 31.16 -3.34 12.71
CA ASN A 179 32.39 -3.44 11.89
C ASN A 179 32.45 -2.46 10.71
N CYS A 180 31.47 -1.57 10.57
CA CYS A 180 31.34 -0.61 9.49
C CYS A 180 31.87 0.79 9.87
N ALA A 181 32.25 1.56 8.86
CA ALA A 181 32.65 2.95 9.03
C ALA A 181 31.47 3.84 9.46
N GLU A 182 31.75 4.85 10.28
CA GLU A 182 30.79 5.86 10.68
C GLU A 182 30.35 6.75 9.52
N GLN A 183 29.03 6.89 9.36
CA GLN A 183 28.39 7.68 8.30
C GLN A 183 27.53 8.79 8.91
N ASN A 184 27.40 9.92 8.21
CA ASN A 184 26.47 10.98 8.59
C ASN A 184 25.05 10.58 8.19
N ILE A 185 24.05 10.75 9.05
CA ILE A 185 22.66 10.39 8.69
C ILE A 185 22.13 11.12 7.45
N THR A 186 22.70 12.28 7.10
CA THR A 186 22.32 13.01 5.87
C THR A 186 22.75 12.30 4.60
N SER A 187 23.76 11.41 4.64
CA SER A 187 24.17 10.62 3.47
C SER A 187 23.10 9.62 3.03
N VAL A 188 22.25 9.20 3.97
CA VAL A 188 21.11 8.29 3.72
C VAL A 188 19.77 9.01 3.78
N SER A 189 19.77 10.34 3.63
CA SER A 189 18.56 11.18 3.73
C SER A 189 17.75 10.91 5.02
N LYS A 190 18.45 10.60 6.11
CA LYS A 190 17.88 10.27 7.42
C LYS A 190 16.99 9.02 7.44
N TYR A 191 17.11 8.15 6.44
CA TYR A 191 16.42 6.86 6.36
C TYR A 191 17.45 5.72 6.44
N ILE A 192 17.54 5.10 7.61
CA ILE A 192 18.48 4.01 7.89
C ILE A 192 17.77 2.67 7.66
N LYS A 193 18.33 1.83 6.79
CA LYS A 193 17.88 0.45 6.54
C LYS A 193 18.73 -0.47 7.40
N ALA A 194 18.19 -1.07 8.46
CA ALA A 194 18.98 -1.83 9.44
C ALA A 194 19.79 -2.98 8.80
N TRP A 195 19.28 -3.57 7.71
CA TRP A 195 19.93 -4.65 6.97
C TRP A 195 21.01 -4.22 5.96
N ASN A 196 21.11 -2.92 5.61
CA ASN A 196 22.03 -2.43 4.58
C ASN A 196 23.29 -1.80 5.21
N GLN A 197 24.16 -2.65 5.77
CA GLN A 197 25.15 -2.26 6.77
C GLN A 197 26.37 -1.53 6.21
N CYS A 198 27.06 -2.04 5.18
CA CYS A 198 28.09 -1.27 4.45
C CYS A 198 28.53 -1.94 3.13
N SER A 199 29.36 -1.24 2.36
CA SER A 199 29.90 -1.72 1.07
C SER A 199 30.61 -3.07 1.23
N GLY A 200 30.04 -4.12 0.64
CA GLY A 200 30.56 -5.50 0.72
C GLY A 200 29.78 -6.42 1.67
N GLN A 201 28.88 -5.88 2.49
CA GLN A 201 27.95 -6.63 3.34
C GLN A 201 26.52 -6.10 3.13
N ILE A 202 26.01 -6.32 1.91
CA ILE A 202 24.60 -6.02 1.58
C ILE A 202 23.81 -7.30 1.87
N ARG A 203 23.02 -7.27 2.94
CA ARG A 203 21.96 -8.26 3.13
C ARG A 203 20.75 -7.80 2.32
N GLU A 204 20.06 -8.72 1.67
CA GLU A 204 18.74 -8.41 1.12
C GLU A 204 17.75 -8.16 2.28
N LYS A 205 16.73 -7.33 2.04
CA LYS A 205 15.70 -7.10 3.06
C LYS A 205 14.96 -8.41 3.31
N GLU A 206 14.79 -8.78 4.58
CA GLU A 206 13.85 -9.84 4.91
C GLU A 206 12.45 -9.27 5.04
N TYR A 207 11.59 -9.58 4.07
CA TYR A 207 10.21 -9.14 4.10
C TYR A 207 9.36 -9.88 5.16
N GLY A 208 9.88 -10.99 5.72
CA GLY A 208 9.18 -11.81 6.71
C GLY A 208 7.88 -12.44 6.19
N GLU A 209 7.10 -13.03 7.08
CA GLU A 209 5.75 -13.55 6.85
C GLU A 209 4.88 -13.23 8.07
N MET A 210 4.59 -11.93 8.26
CA MET A 210 3.89 -11.47 9.44
C MET A 210 2.44 -11.93 9.45
N ILE A 211 1.90 -12.23 10.63
CA ILE A 211 0.54 -12.74 10.77
C ILE A 211 -0.30 -11.79 11.62
N TYR A 212 -1.51 -11.49 11.13
CA TYR A 212 -2.55 -10.82 11.89
C TYR A 212 -3.72 -11.78 12.13
N SER A 213 -3.60 -12.57 13.21
CA SER A 213 -4.56 -13.62 13.59
C SER A 213 -5.12 -13.39 15.00
N THR A 214 -6.16 -14.14 15.38
CA THR A 214 -6.63 -14.24 16.77
C THR A 214 -5.92 -15.36 17.55
N ASN A 215 -5.38 -16.35 16.83
CA ASN A 215 -4.74 -17.53 17.44
C ASN A 215 -3.51 -17.16 18.26
N ASN A 216 -2.88 -16.05 17.87
CA ASN A 216 -1.70 -15.54 18.52
C ASN A 216 -2.12 -14.32 19.37
N GLY A 217 -3.02 -14.49 20.34
CA GLY A 217 -3.34 -13.49 21.39
C GLY A 217 -3.86 -12.11 20.97
N ASN A 218 -3.92 -11.79 19.67
CA ASN A 218 -4.32 -10.49 19.18
C ASN A 218 -5.85 -10.45 18.99
N SER A 219 -6.52 -9.71 19.89
CA SER A 219 -7.96 -9.47 19.86
C SER A 219 -8.38 -8.27 18.99
N TYR A 220 -7.43 -7.47 18.49
CA TYR A 220 -7.73 -6.32 17.63
C TYR A 220 -8.35 -6.80 16.33
N THR A 221 -9.49 -6.22 15.95
CA THR A 221 -10.12 -6.44 14.64
C THR A 221 -10.00 -5.20 13.74
N LYS A 222 -9.35 -4.16 14.25
CA LYS A 222 -9.03 -2.94 13.52
C LYS A 222 -7.65 -3.07 12.91
N LEU A 223 -7.49 -2.96 11.59
CA LEU A 223 -6.17 -2.87 10.98
C LEU A 223 -5.53 -1.54 11.42
N PRO A 224 -4.29 -1.56 11.91
CA PRO A 224 -3.63 -0.36 12.36
C PRO A 224 -3.38 0.57 11.19
N GLN A 225 -4.00 1.74 11.23
CA GLN A 225 -3.72 2.79 10.26
C GLN A 225 -2.72 3.81 10.80
N ASP A 226 -2.57 3.81 12.12
CA ASP A 226 -1.68 4.67 12.85
C ASP A 226 -1.41 4.00 14.20
N TYR A 227 -0.22 3.43 14.34
CA TYR A 227 0.24 2.78 15.57
C TYR A 227 0.12 3.71 16.80
N ARG A 228 0.10 5.04 16.60
CA ARG A 228 -0.12 6.01 17.68
C ARG A 228 -1.54 5.86 18.26
N ILE A 229 -2.52 5.68 17.38
CA ILE A 229 -3.95 5.66 17.71
C ILE A 229 -4.36 4.40 18.44
N ASP A 230 -3.76 3.27 18.07
CA ASP A 230 -4.16 1.98 18.60
C ASP A 230 -3.64 1.71 20.03
N CYS A 231 -2.87 2.62 20.62
CA CYS A 231 -2.23 2.48 21.94
C CYS A 231 -2.98 3.11 23.14
N GLY A 232 -4.23 3.59 23.00
CA GLY A 232 -5.06 4.05 24.14
C GLY A 232 -5.82 5.37 23.95
N THR A 233 -6.49 5.84 25.02
CA THR A 233 -7.52 6.91 25.04
C THR A 233 -7.01 8.36 25.15
N GLU A 234 -5.69 8.58 25.18
CA GLU A 234 -5.12 9.93 25.32
C GLU A 234 -5.00 10.62 23.96
N ASN A 235 -6.03 11.39 23.60
CA ASN A 235 -6.07 12.22 22.39
C ASN A 235 -5.14 13.44 22.54
N PHE A 236 -4.10 13.52 21.72
CA PHE A 236 -3.29 14.72 21.54
C PHE A 236 -3.27 15.11 20.06
N PRO A 237 -3.18 16.43 19.76
CA PRO A 237 -3.33 16.93 18.40
C PRO A 237 -2.21 16.43 17.49
N ASP A 238 -2.58 16.15 16.24
CA ASP A 238 -1.64 15.81 15.17
C ASP A 238 -0.48 16.83 15.10
N LEU A 239 0.75 16.33 15.03
CA LEU A 239 1.88 17.16 14.63
C LEU A 239 1.68 17.56 13.16
N PRO A 240 1.75 18.86 12.81
CA PRO A 240 1.57 19.32 11.42
C PRO A 240 2.48 18.56 10.46
N GLY A 241 1.89 17.87 9.48
CA GLY A 241 2.61 17.11 8.45
C GLY A 241 2.87 15.63 8.76
N GLN A 242 2.53 15.14 9.96
CA GLN A 242 2.59 13.69 10.29
C GLN A 242 1.19 13.07 10.22
N TRP A 243 0.69 12.90 9.00
CA TRP A 243 -0.61 12.28 8.74
C TRP A 243 -0.51 10.76 8.91
N GLY A 244 -1.41 10.18 9.71
CA GLY A 244 -1.46 8.76 10.06
C GLY A 244 -1.36 7.86 8.83
N THR A 245 -0.20 7.22 8.68
CA THR A 245 0.10 6.37 7.53
C THR A 245 0.49 5.00 8.07
N GLY A 246 -0.39 4.02 7.88
CA GLY A 246 -0.14 2.61 8.09
C GLY A 246 0.66 2.09 6.92
N VAL A 247 1.96 2.39 6.91
CA VAL A 247 2.89 1.81 5.94
C VAL A 247 3.09 0.34 6.32
N LEU A 248 3.02 -0.54 5.33
CA LEU A 248 3.40 -1.93 5.44
C LEU A 248 4.73 -2.08 4.69
N THR A 249 5.81 -2.35 5.43
CA THR A 249 7.17 -2.51 4.89
C THR A 249 7.64 -3.97 4.84
N LEU A 250 6.74 -4.90 5.18
CA LEU A 250 6.97 -6.33 5.35
C LEU A 250 5.76 -7.10 4.79
N ASN A 251 5.88 -8.40 4.54
CA ASN A 251 4.73 -9.21 4.13
C ASN A 251 3.78 -9.41 5.31
N LEU A 252 2.48 -9.32 5.06
CA LEU A 252 1.44 -9.48 6.07
C LEU A 252 0.33 -10.41 5.58
N THR A 253 0.02 -11.43 6.37
CA THR A 253 -1.14 -12.30 6.22
C THR A 253 -2.23 -11.93 7.23
N ILE A 254 -3.39 -11.51 6.74
CA ILE A 254 -4.61 -11.29 7.53
C ILE A 254 -5.36 -12.62 7.66
N ASP A 255 -5.44 -13.15 8.88
CA ASP A 255 -6.07 -14.45 9.19
C ASP A 255 -7.35 -14.31 10.04
N LYS A 256 -7.95 -13.13 10.03
CA LYS A 256 -9.23 -12.85 10.68
C LYS A 256 -10.00 -11.78 9.94
N ASN A 257 -11.28 -11.64 10.29
CA ASN A 257 -12.06 -10.53 9.77
C ASN A 257 -11.57 -9.24 10.43
N ILE A 258 -11.23 -8.26 9.59
CA ILE A 258 -10.73 -6.97 10.06
C ILE A 258 -11.41 -5.82 9.33
N THR A 259 -11.33 -4.65 9.95
CA THR A 259 -11.78 -3.40 9.37
C THR A 259 -10.80 -2.28 9.65
N THR A 260 -10.85 -1.17 8.93
CA THR A 260 -10.03 0.00 9.25
C THR A 260 -10.53 0.80 10.46
N ARG A 261 -11.79 0.62 10.89
CA ARG A 261 -12.41 1.37 12.00
C ARG A 261 -13.69 0.71 12.51
N TYR A 262 -14.10 1.01 13.74
CA TYR A 262 -15.42 0.61 14.27
C TYR A 262 -16.53 1.58 13.84
N GLU A 263 -17.80 1.20 14.02
CA GLU A 263 -18.97 1.97 13.52
C GLU A 263 -19.17 3.32 14.23
N GLU A 264 -18.63 3.47 15.43
CA GLU A 264 -18.83 4.64 16.29
C GLU A 264 -17.58 5.53 16.40
N GLU A 265 -16.45 5.08 15.83
CA GLU A 265 -15.17 5.80 15.94
C GLU A 265 -15.08 6.93 14.91
N ARG A 266 -14.87 8.16 15.40
CA ARG A 266 -14.49 9.32 14.59
C ARG A 266 -12.98 9.28 14.34
N PHE A 267 -12.55 9.59 13.11
CA PHE A 267 -11.14 9.83 12.83
C PHE A 267 -10.79 11.32 12.98
N GLU A 268 -9.61 11.61 13.52
CA GLU A 268 -8.91 12.88 13.32
C GLU A 268 -7.96 12.70 12.12
N ALA A 269 -8.35 13.29 10.98
CA ALA A 269 -7.63 13.39 9.70
C ALA A 269 -7.67 12.19 8.69
N PRO A 270 -7.40 12.39 7.39
CA PRO A 270 -7.29 11.32 6.41
C PRO A 270 -6.18 10.32 6.80
N SER A 271 -6.47 9.02 6.72
CA SER A 271 -5.50 7.96 6.98
C SER A 271 -5.07 7.28 5.69
N ASN A 272 -3.82 6.82 5.64
CA ASN A 272 -3.31 6.05 4.50
C ASN A 272 -2.96 4.64 4.97
N ILE A 273 -3.27 3.64 4.14
CA ILE A 273 -2.65 2.31 4.22
C ILE A 273 -1.78 2.18 2.98
N VAL A 274 -0.48 1.97 3.16
CA VAL A 274 0.48 1.96 2.05
C VAL A 274 1.19 0.62 2.03
N ILE A 275 0.96 -0.18 1.01
CA ILE A 275 1.74 -1.41 0.77
C ILE A 275 3.00 -0.99 0.02
N SER A 276 4.16 -1.12 0.68
CA SER A 276 5.45 -0.70 0.12
C SER A 276 5.88 -1.60 -1.05
N PRO A 277 6.82 -1.15 -1.90
CA PRO A 277 7.38 -1.99 -2.94
C PRO A 277 7.85 -3.35 -2.41
N GLU A 278 7.70 -4.38 -3.23
CA GLU A 278 8.09 -5.78 -2.94
C GLU A 278 7.37 -6.42 -1.73
N CYS A 279 6.48 -5.70 -1.05
CA CYS A 279 5.68 -6.24 0.06
C CYS A 279 4.36 -6.83 -0.44
N THR A 280 3.93 -7.91 0.22
CA THR A 280 2.66 -8.57 -0.04
C THR A 280 1.71 -8.43 1.15
N LEU A 281 0.51 -7.91 0.91
CA LEU A 281 -0.63 -8.07 1.81
C LEU A 281 -1.52 -9.21 1.34
N LYS A 282 -1.58 -10.28 2.11
CA LYS A 282 -2.39 -11.46 1.86
C LYS A 282 -3.61 -11.49 2.78
N ILE A 283 -4.78 -11.80 2.24
CA ILE A 283 -6.01 -12.06 2.99
C ILE A 283 -6.32 -13.55 2.87
N ASN A 284 -6.33 -14.26 4.01
CA ASN A 284 -6.56 -15.71 4.04
C ASN A 284 -7.98 -16.11 3.60
N PRO A 285 -8.17 -17.41 3.27
CA PRO A 285 -9.47 -17.95 2.90
C PRO A 285 -10.59 -17.53 3.84
N SER A 286 -11.70 -17.09 3.25
CA SER A 286 -12.94 -16.77 3.98
C SER A 286 -12.80 -15.63 5.00
N LYS A 287 -11.76 -14.80 4.86
CA LYS A 287 -11.59 -13.59 5.66
C LYS A 287 -12.05 -12.36 4.90
N ILE A 288 -12.55 -11.40 5.66
CA ILE A 288 -13.03 -10.12 5.15
C ILE A 288 -12.14 -9.02 5.70
N PHE A 289 -11.54 -8.24 4.80
CA PHE A 289 -10.98 -6.95 5.12
C PHE A 289 -11.90 -5.85 4.59
N ARG A 290 -12.47 -5.05 5.49
CA ARG A 290 -13.36 -3.94 5.15
C ARG A 290 -12.75 -2.58 5.46
N VAL A 291 -12.44 -1.82 4.43
CA VAL A 291 -12.12 -0.39 4.53
C VAL A 291 -13.42 0.38 4.73
N LYS A 292 -13.78 0.58 6.00
CA LYS A 292 -15.08 1.14 6.41
C LYS A 292 -15.15 2.65 6.16
N LYS A 293 -16.35 3.15 5.87
CA LYS A 293 -16.62 4.58 5.69
C LYS A 293 -16.48 5.32 7.02
N ASP A 294 -16.14 6.60 6.97
CA ASP A 294 -16.29 7.47 8.14
C ASP A 294 -17.78 7.79 8.37
N PRO A 295 -18.38 7.45 9.53
CA PRO A 295 -19.79 7.73 9.79
C PRO A 295 -20.11 9.23 9.83
N TRP A 296 -19.11 10.11 9.96
CA TRP A 296 -19.29 11.56 10.09
C TRP A 296 -19.05 12.34 8.79
N ILE A 297 -18.81 11.65 7.67
CA ILE A 297 -18.47 12.28 6.37
C ILE A 297 -19.57 13.17 5.79
N GLU A 298 -20.81 13.03 6.24
CA GLU A 298 -21.95 13.80 5.77
C GLU A 298 -22.12 15.13 6.52
N GLN A 299 -21.26 15.45 7.50
CA GLN A 299 -21.35 16.72 8.22
C GLN A 299 -20.72 17.87 7.40
N PRO A 300 -21.50 18.92 7.05
CA PRO A 300 -20.98 20.07 6.31
C PRO A 300 -19.84 20.76 7.08
N GLY A 301 -18.70 20.97 6.42
CA GLY A 301 -17.58 21.76 6.96
C GLY A 301 -16.51 20.98 7.72
N LEU A 302 -16.65 19.65 7.86
CA LEU A 302 -15.55 18.80 8.29
C LEU A 302 -14.82 18.27 7.04
N GLY A 303 -13.48 18.36 7.03
CA GLY A 303 -12.66 17.97 5.87
C GLY A 303 -12.85 16.50 5.45
N ASP A 304 -12.40 16.16 4.24
CA ASP A 304 -12.58 14.84 3.64
C ASP A 304 -11.93 13.71 4.49
N TYR A 305 -12.69 13.03 5.36
CA TYR A 305 -12.20 11.87 6.12
C TYR A 305 -12.31 10.59 5.30
N PHE A 306 -11.22 10.19 4.64
CA PHE A 306 -11.14 8.94 3.90
C PHE A 306 -9.90 8.13 4.29
N THR A 307 -9.96 6.82 4.04
CA THR A 307 -8.76 6.00 3.96
C THR A 307 -8.30 5.95 2.50
N ARG A 308 -7.04 6.27 2.24
CA ARG A 308 -6.40 5.93 0.95
C ARG A 308 -5.64 4.63 1.09
N PHE A 309 -5.94 3.67 0.25
CA PHE A 309 -5.28 2.38 0.18
C PHE A 309 -4.37 2.36 -1.04
N TYR A 310 -3.07 2.53 -0.80
CA TYR A 310 -2.04 2.61 -1.83
C TYR A 310 -1.33 1.28 -1.99
N LEU A 311 -1.26 0.83 -3.24
CA LEU A 311 -0.32 -0.19 -3.68
C LEU A 311 0.80 0.53 -4.43
N LYS A 312 2.01 0.55 -3.83
CA LYS A 312 3.22 1.10 -4.46
C LYS A 312 3.73 0.18 -5.57
N PRO A 313 4.65 0.64 -6.43
CA PRO A 313 5.18 -0.19 -7.49
C PRO A 313 5.75 -1.50 -6.98
N TYR A 314 5.49 -2.59 -7.71
CA TYR A 314 5.87 -3.96 -7.35
C TYR A 314 5.25 -4.51 -6.05
N SER A 315 4.33 -3.77 -5.40
CA SER A 315 3.59 -4.29 -4.26
C SER A 315 2.46 -5.22 -4.70
N VAL A 316 2.08 -6.15 -3.82
CA VAL A 316 1.06 -7.16 -4.11
C VAL A 316 -0.03 -7.15 -3.03
N VAL A 317 -1.28 -7.14 -3.45
CA VAL A 317 -2.41 -7.54 -2.59
C VAL A 317 -2.95 -8.86 -3.11
N LYS A 318 -3.03 -9.88 -2.27
CA LYS A 318 -3.53 -11.22 -2.62
C LYS A 318 -4.75 -11.58 -1.80
N LEU A 319 -5.85 -11.90 -2.46
CA LEU A 319 -7.02 -12.51 -1.82
C LEU A 319 -7.01 -14.01 -2.10
N GLU A 320 -6.83 -14.82 -1.06
CA GLU A 320 -6.79 -16.28 -1.19
C GLU A 320 -8.16 -16.87 -1.51
N GLN A 321 -8.15 -18.13 -1.97
CA GLN A 321 -9.36 -18.83 -2.37
C GLN A 321 -10.31 -19.02 -1.19
N GLY A 322 -11.56 -18.58 -1.32
CA GLY A 322 -12.63 -18.88 -0.35
C GLY A 322 -13.09 -20.34 -0.42
N ASN A 323 -13.87 -20.79 0.57
CA ASN A 323 -14.35 -22.18 0.63
C ASN A 323 -15.60 -22.46 -0.24
N GLY A 324 -16.10 -21.46 -0.96
CA GLY A 324 -17.21 -21.62 -1.91
C GLY A 324 -17.94 -20.30 -2.14
N SER A 325 -19.01 -20.34 -2.94
CA SER A 325 -19.79 -19.14 -3.30
C SER A 325 -20.40 -18.38 -2.13
N ASN A 326 -20.65 -19.08 -1.01
CA ASN A 326 -21.22 -18.49 0.22
C ASN A 326 -20.15 -18.10 1.25
N ASP A 327 -18.89 -18.47 1.02
CA ASP A 327 -17.80 -18.28 1.96
C ASP A 327 -16.59 -17.70 1.22
N LEU A 328 -16.71 -16.41 0.90
CA LEU A 328 -15.81 -15.67 0.04
C LEU A 328 -14.71 -14.98 0.86
N THR A 329 -13.50 -14.92 0.30
CA THR A 329 -12.48 -13.98 0.75
C THR A 329 -12.77 -12.60 0.17
N LYS A 330 -12.81 -11.54 1.00
CA LYS A 330 -13.22 -10.21 0.53
C LYS A 330 -12.29 -9.08 0.95
N LEU A 331 -12.09 -8.13 0.03
CA LEU A 331 -11.60 -6.79 0.31
C LEU A 331 -12.66 -5.78 -0.13
N ILE A 332 -13.21 -5.01 0.82
CA ILE A 332 -14.37 -4.14 0.56
C ILE A 332 -14.00 -2.69 0.85
N PHE A 333 -14.27 -1.80 -0.10
CA PHE A 333 -14.12 -0.36 0.03
C PHE A 333 -15.48 0.31 0.13
N GLU A 334 -15.80 0.82 1.32
CA GLU A 334 -17.03 1.60 1.53
C GLU A 334 -16.86 3.07 1.12
N ASN A 335 -17.97 3.81 1.15
CA ASN A 335 -18.06 5.22 0.74
C ASN A 335 -16.83 6.06 1.13
N SER A 336 -16.36 6.84 0.17
CA SER A 336 -15.28 7.83 0.23
C SER A 336 -13.87 7.29 0.41
N ASN A 337 -13.70 5.99 0.67
CA ASN A 337 -12.37 5.37 0.70
C ASN A 337 -11.82 5.15 -0.71
N TRP A 338 -10.50 5.25 -0.86
CA TRP A 338 -9.84 5.23 -2.15
C TRP A 338 -8.99 3.98 -2.28
N LEU A 339 -9.06 3.32 -3.43
CA LEU A 339 -8.12 2.31 -3.87
C LEU A 339 -7.22 2.90 -4.96
N ILE A 340 -5.91 2.84 -4.75
CA ILE A 340 -4.91 3.44 -5.63
C ILE A 340 -3.86 2.39 -6.00
N LEU A 341 -3.79 2.06 -7.29
CA LEU A 341 -2.79 1.14 -7.86
C LEU A 341 -1.79 1.96 -8.67
N GLU A 342 -0.53 2.00 -8.22
CA GLU A 342 0.59 2.61 -8.95
C GLU A 342 1.19 1.62 -9.98
N CYS A 343 2.12 2.08 -10.84
CA CYS A 343 2.67 1.25 -11.92
C CYS A 343 3.26 -0.05 -11.35
N ASP A 344 3.15 -1.16 -12.09
CA ASP A 344 3.65 -2.49 -11.68
C ASP A 344 3.05 -3.07 -10.38
N SER A 345 2.09 -2.41 -9.74
CA SER A 345 1.40 -2.99 -8.58
C SER A 345 0.38 -4.05 -8.99
N LYS A 346 0.15 -5.05 -8.13
CA LYS A 346 -0.68 -6.21 -8.46
C LYS A 346 -1.75 -6.49 -7.43
N ILE A 347 -2.96 -6.79 -7.91
CA ILE A 347 -4.02 -7.43 -7.14
C ILE A 347 -4.23 -8.83 -7.69
N LEU A 348 -3.99 -9.84 -6.86
CA LEU A 348 -4.18 -11.25 -7.19
C LEU A 348 -5.47 -11.76 -6.55
N LEU A 349 -6.43 -12.16 -7.38
CA LEU A 349 -7.76 -12.61 -6.98
C LEU A 349 -7.89 -14.12 -7.24
N SER A 350 -7.77 -14.94 -6.20
CA SER A 350 -8.02 -16.39 -6.32
C SER A 350 -9.51 -16.70 -6.56
N ASN A 351 -9.84 -17.95 -6.88
CA ASN A 351 -11.23 -18.37 -7.02
C ASN A 351 -12.03 -18.08 -5.74
N TYR A 352 -13.32 -17.74 -5.85
CA TYR A 352 -14.16 -17.35 -4.70
C TYR A 352 -13.59 -16.18 -3.87
N SER A 353 -12.80 -15.29 -4.49
CA SER A 353 -12.40 -14.01 -3.90
C SER A 353 -13.07 -12.83 -4.60
N VAL A 354 -13.33 -11.78 -3.83
CA VAL A 354 -13.97 -10.55 -4.32
C VAL A 354 -13.27 -9.31 -3.77
N LEU A 355 -12.83 -8.44 -4.66
CA LEU A 355 -12.57 -7.03 -4.35
C LEU A 355 -13.83 -6.23 -4.69
N GLU A 356 -14.37 -5.46 -3.77
CA GLU A 356 -15.62 -4.71 -3.97
C GLU A 356 -15.43 -3.22 -3.71
N MET A 357 -15.79 -2.39 -4.68
CA MET A 357 -15.85 -0.92 -4.57
C MET A 357 -17.32 -0.48 -4.48
N GLN A 358 -17.73 0.06 -3.33
CA GLN A 358 -19.11 0.47 -3.08
C GLN A 358 -19.38 1.93 -3.45
N THR A 359 -20.66 2.33 -3.44
CA THR A 359 -21.08 3.71 -3.70
C THR A 359 -20.26 4.74 -2.91
N GLY A 360 -19.73 5.72 -3.63
CA GLY A 360 -18.93 6.83 -3.13
C GLY A 360 -17.45 6.51 -2.89
N SER A 361 -17.04 5.24 -2.93
CA SER A 361 -15.61 4.88 -2.98
C SER A 361 -14.96 5.39 -4.26
N LYS A 362 -13.63 5.50 -4.30
CA LYS A 362 -12.90 6.01 -5.48
C LYS A 362 -11.82 5.04 -5.93
N LEU A 363 -11.69 4.88 -7.24
CA LEU A 363 -10.67 4.04 -7.86
C LEU A 363 -9.71 4.91 -8.69
N CYS A 364 -8.42 4.74 -8.44
CA CYS A 364 -7.35 5.25 -9.29
C CYS A 364 -6.46 4.08 -9.68
N MET A 365 -6.55 3.64 -10.94
CA MET A 365 -5.62 2.69 -11.53
C MET A 365 -4.70 3.45 -12.47
N ARG A 366 -3.40 3.26 -12.29
CA ARG A 366 -2.37 3.91 -13.09
C ARG A 366 -1.22 2.94 -13.31
N GLY A 367 -1.37 2.05 -14.29
CA GLY A 367 -0.39 0.99 -14.58
C GLY A 367 -0.46 -0.21 -13.63
N GLY A 368 -1.56 -0.34 -12.88
CA GLY A 368 -1.78 -1.48 -12.00
C GLY A 368 -2.40 -2.66 -12.74
N THR A 369 -2.09 -3.87 -12.26
CA THR A 369 -2.62 -5.13 -12.79
C THR A 369 -3.55 -5.81 -11.79
N VAL A 370 -4.67 -6.32 -12.29
CA VAL A 370 -5.58 -7.20 -11.56
C VAL A 370 -5.59 -8.56 -12.26
N SER A 371 -5.26 -9.64 -11.56
CA SER A 371 -5.15 -10.97 -12.17
C SER A 371 -5.75 -12.08 -11.30
N GLY A 372 -6.04 -13.23 -11.90
CA GLY A 372 -6.58 -14.42 -11.21
C GLY A 372 -8.09 -14.64 -11.43
N GLN A 373 -8.64 -15.74 -10.92
CA GLN A 373 -10.01 -16.21 -11.23
C GLN A 373 -11.16 -15.50 -10.49
N GLY A 374 -10.85 -14.64 -9.52
CA GLY A 374 -11.81 -13.92 -8.70
C GLY A 374 -12.48 -12.74 -9.40
N GLN A 375 -13.13 -11.89 -8.63
CA GLN A 375 -13.94 -10.78 -9.15
C GLN A 375 -13.54 -9.44 -8.54
N PHE A 376 -13.42 -8.42 -9.39
CA PHE A 376 -13.42 -7.01 -9.01
C PHE A 376 -14.82 -6.48 -9.30
N ASN A 377 -15.58 -6.13 -8.26
CA ASN A 377 -16.95 -5.67 -8.36
C ASN A 377 -17.08 -4.17 -8.11
N ILE A 378 -17.86 -3.50 -8.95
CA ILE A 378 -18.35 -2.13 -8.73
C ILE A 378 -19.81 -2.23 -8.29
N SER A 379 -20.09 -1.89 -7.04
CA SER A 379 -21.43 -1.94 -6.43
C SER A 379 -21.95 -0.53 -6.08
N GLY A 380 -22.71 0.02 -7.02
CA GLY A 380 -23.28 1.38 -6.98
C GLY A 380 -22.42 2.43 -7.69
N PHE A 381 -22.41 3.69 -7.23
CA PHE A 381 -21.73 4.78 -7.93
C PHE A 381 -20.30 5.00 -7.46
N VAL A 382 -19.31 4.68 -8.29
CA VAL A 382 -17.88 4.92 -8.06
C VAL A 382 -17.43 6.10 -8.93
N PRO A 383 -17.31 7.33 -8.37
CA PRO A 383 -16.88 8.50 -9.13
C PRO A 383 -15.40 8.44 -9.51
N ARG A 384 -15.06 9.19 -10.56
CA ARG A 384 -13.70 9.23 -11.10
C ARG A 384 -12.74 9.85 -10.09
N LEU A 385 -11.50 9.36 -10.10
CA LEU A 385 -10.38 9.94 -9.39
C LEU A 385 -9.19 10.08 -10.35
N GLN A 386 -8.82 11.32 -10.68
CA GLN A 386 -7.62 11.56 -11.48
C GLN A 386 -6.39 11.23 -10.64
N CYS A 387 -5.60 10.26 -11.10
CA CYS A 387 -4.30 9.96 -10.52
C CYS A 387 -3.36 11.15 -10.76
N LEU A 388 -2.78 11.72 -9.69
CA LEU A 388 -1.99 12.97 -9.74
C LEU A 388 -0.63 12.86 -10.44
N VAL A 389 -0.16 11.65 -10.69
CA VAL A 389 1.12 11.39 -11.34
C VAL A 389 0.80 10.44 -12.51
N PRO A 390 1.40 10.57 -13.72
CA PRO A 390 1.06 9.77 -14.91
C PRO A 390 2.01 8.56 -15.14
N CYS A 391 1.50 7.33 -15.35
CA CYS A 391 2.31 6.15 -15.71
C CYS A 391 2.22 6.00 -17.21
N VAL A 392 3.23 5.38 -17.82
CA VAL A 392 3.22 5.06 -19.25
C VAL A 392 2.49 3.74 -19.52
N GLU A 393 2.22 2.96 -18.47
CA GLU A 393 1.61 1.64 -18.56
C GLU A 393 0.08 1.68 -18.55
N ASP A 394 -0.53 0.77 -19.31
CA ASP A 394 -1.96 0.54 -19.33
C ASP A 394 -2.45 -0.07 -18.00
N ASN A 395 -3.72 0.13 -17.66
CA ASN A 395 -4.36 -0.60 -16.57
C ASN A 395 -4.80 -1.98 -17.08
N ILE A 396 -4.36 -3.06 -16.43
CA ILE A 396 -4.51 -4.42 -16.97
C ILE A 396 -5.40 -5.27 -16.08
N PHE A 397 -6.31 -6.01 -16.72
CA PHE A 397 -6.97 -7.19 -16.17
C PHE A 397 -6.50 -8.42 -16.94
N GLU A 398 -6.04 -9.46 -16.25
CA GLU A 398 -5.49 -10.68 -16.89
C GLU A 398 -5.71 -11.97 -16.09
N ASP A 399 -5.21 -13.10 -16.58
CA ASP A 399 -5.24 -14.42 -15.94
C ASP A 399 -6.59 -14.83 -15.35
N SER A 400 -7.67 -14.66 -16.12
CA SER A 400 -9.06 -15.01 -15.76
C SER A 400 -9.78 -14.01 -14.86
N ALA A 401 -9.22 -12.81 -14.66
CA ALA A 401 -9.83 -11.78 -13.82
C ALA A 401 -11.12 -11.26 -14.43
N LYS A 402 -12.06 -10.93 -13.55
CA LYS A 402 -13.38 -10.42 -13.93
C LYS A 402 -13.59 -9.04 -13.35
N LEU A 403 -13.78 -8.04 -14.19
CA LEU A 403 -14.37 -6.76 -13.77
C LEU A 403 -15.89 -6.87 -13.93
N VAL A 404 -16.64 -6.68 -12.85
CA VAL A 404 -18.10 -6.77 -12.84
C VAL A 404 -18.68 -5.41 -12.45
N ILE A 405 -19.47 -4.82 -13.33
CA ILE A 405 -20.29 -3.66 -13.01
C ILE A 405 -21.69 -4.17 -12.66
N ASP A 406 -22.06 -4.07 -11.38
CA ASP A 406 -23.31 -4.64 -10.88
C ASP A 406 -24.55 -3.89 -11.39
N THR A 407 -25.71 -4.52 -11.24
CA THR A 407 -26.99 -3.93 -11.63
C THR A 407 -27.17 -2.56 -10.98
N ASN A 408 -27.61 -1.56 -11.76
CA ASN A 408 -27.75 -0.16 -11.33
C ASN A 408 -26.46 0.50 -10.79
N SER A 409 -25.29 -0.03 -11.13
CA SER A 409 -23.99 0.53 -10.71
C SER A 409 -23.38 1.39 -11.79
N VAL A 410 -22.58 2.37 -11.39
CA VAL A 410 -21.96 3.34 -12.29
C VAL A 410 -20.47 3.46 -11.96
N LEU A 411 -19.60 3.22 -12.94
CA LEU A 411 -18.16 3.45 -12.84
C LEU A 411 -17.77 4.66 -13.69
N GLU A 412 -17.13 5.67 -13.11
CA GLU A 412 -16.53 6.74 -13.90
C GLU A 412 -15.01 6.59 -14.04
N LEU A 413 -14.53 6.72 -15.26
CA LEU A 413 -13.10 6.71 -15.59
C LEU A 413 -12.65 8.14 -15.95
N PRO A 414 -11.47 8.58 -15.46
CA PRO A 414 -10.91 9.87 -15.83
C PRO A 414 -10.53 9.94 -17.31
N ASP A 415 -10.11 11.13 -17.76
CA ASP A 415 -9.61 11.35 -19.12
C ASP A 415 -8.37 10.48 -19.39
N SER A 416 -8.18 10.09 -20.65
CA SER A 416 -7.03 9.32 -21.15
C SER A 416 -6.77 8.04 -20.35
N THR A 417 -7.84 7.37 -19.90
CA THR A 417 -7.76 6.11 -19.15
C THR A 417 -7.95 4.94 -20.09
N PHE A 418 -6.95 4.06 -20.16
CA PHE A 418 -7.00 2.83 -20.94
C PHE A 418 -7.10 1.64 -19.99
N ILE A 419 -8.11 0.79 -20.20
CA ILE A 419 -8.24 -0.49 -19.49
C ILE A 419 -8.14 -1.61 -20.52
N ARG A 420 -7.18 -2.50 -20.31
CA ARG A 420 -6.83 -3.61 -21.19
C ARG A 420 -7.16 -4.93 -20.51
N PHE A 421 -7.88 -5.80 -21.21
CA PHE A 421 -8.22 -7.15 -20.76
C PHE A 421 -7.46 -8.16 -21.61
N LYS A 422 -6.74 -9.09 -20.97
CA LYS A 422 -5.91 -10.10 -21.63
C LYS A 422 -6.22 -11.51 -21.15
N GLY A 423 -6.26 -12.47 -22.07
CA GLY A 423 -6.39 -13.89 -21.79
C GLY A 423 -7.84 -14.40 -21.87
N SER A 424 -7.98 -15.63 -22.36
CA SER A 424 -9.26 -16.19 -22.84
C SER A 424 -10.37 -16.34 -21.81
N GLU A 425 -10.04 -16.32 -20.52
CA GLU A 425 -10.99 -16.40 -19.42
C GLU A 425 -11.19 -15.08 -18.65
N THR A 426 -10.45 -14.04 -19.04
CA THR A 426 -10.56 -12.68 -18.48
C THR A 426 -11.76 -11.97 -19.10
N LYS A 427 -12.58 -11.30 -18.28
CA LYS A 427 -13.89 -10.78 -18.74
C LYS A 427 -14.25 -9.43 -18.12
N LEU A 428 -14.88 -8.57 -18.93
CA LEU A 428 -15.72 -7.48 -18.42
C LEU A 428 -17.19 -7.96 -18.44
N ILE A 429 -17.87 -7.86 -17.30
CA ILE A 429 -19.28 -8.21 -17.17
C ILE A 429 -20.05 -6.96 -16.75
N CYS A 430 -20.94 -6.48 -17.62
CA CYS A 430 -21.83 -5.37 -17.31
C CYS A 430 -23.27 -5.88 -17.16
N LYS A 431 -23.81 -5.81 -15.95
CA LYS A 431 -25.18 -6.24 -15.65
C LYS A 431 -26.20 -5.20 -16.13
N GLU A 432 -27.47 -5.56 -16.06
CA GLU A 432 -28.57 -4.69 -16.50
C GLU A 432 -28.57 -3.33 -15.78
N ASN A 433 -28.91 -2.26 -16.51
CA ASN A 433 -28.97 -0.89 -16.00
C ASN A 433 -27.67 -0.37 -15.38
N SER A 434 -26.54 -1.05 -15.60
CA SER A 434 -25.22 -0.54 -15.24
C SER A 434 -24.74 0.53 -16.23
N GLU A 435 -23.79 1.36 -15.82
CA GLU A 435 -23.19 2.38 -16.66
C GLU A 435 -21.67 2.48 -16.43
N ILE A 436 -20.90 2.61 -17.51
CA ILE A 436 -19.51 3.06 -17.46
C ILE A 436 -19.46 4.43 -18.14
N LYS A 437 -18.96 5.43 -17.39
CA LYS A 437 -18.78 6.79 -17.88
C LYS A 437 -17.31 7.09 -18.15
N PHE A 438 -17.01 7.55 -19.35
CA PHE A 438 -15.65 7.78 -19.82
C PHE A 438 -15.30 9.26 -19.84
N GLY A 439 -14.05 9.56 -19.50
CA GLY A 439 -13.39 10.82 -19.83
C GLY A 439 -12.88 10.88 -21.26
N LYS A 440 -12.37 12.06 -21.62
CA LYS A 440 -11.87 12.34 -22.98
C LYS A 440 -10.78 11.36 -23.37
N GLY A 441 -10.92 10.76 -24.55
CA GLY A 441 -9.91 9.87 -25.13
C GLY A 441 -9.74 8.53 -24.42
N SER A 442 -10.57 8.19 -23.42
CA SER A 442 -10.51 6.89 -22.73
C SER A 442 -11.03 5.74 -23.61
N LYS A 443 -10.59 4.51 -23.36
CA LYS A 443 -10.98 3.31 -24.13
C LYS A 443 -10.90 2.01 -23.34
N LEU A 444 -11.60 1.00 -23.85
CA LEU A 444 -11.47 -0.39 -23.42
C LEU A 444 -10.83 -1.21 -24.54
N ILE A 445 -9.88 -2.08 -24.19
CA ILE A 445 -9.16 -2.95 -25.12
C ILE A 445 -9.29 -4.39 -24.65
N PHE A 446 -9.69 -5.29 -25.54
CA PHE A 446 -9.79 -6.72 -25.31
C PHE A 446 -8.88 -7.45 -26.31
N GLU A 447 -8.00 -8.29 -25.78
CA GLU A 447 -7.04 -9.06 -26.57
C GLU A 447 -6.82 -10.45 -25.98
N ASP A 448 -6.13 -11.32 -26.72
CA ASP A 448 -5.78 -12.68 -26.30
C ASP A 448 -7.00 -13.52 -25.84
N GLY A 449 -8.16 -13.30 -26.47
CA GLY A 449 -9.41 -14.00 -26.19
C GLY A 449 -10.21 -13.49 -24.99
N ALA A 450 -9.78 -12.39 -24.36
CA ALA A 450 -10.57 -11.74 -23.32
C ALA A 450 -11.93 -11.27 -23.86
N ARG A 451 -12.95 -11.23 -23.00
CA ARG A 451 -14.35 -11.10 -23.45
C ARG A 451 -15.09 -9.96 -22.78
N ILE A 452 -16.01 -9.34 -23.50
CA ILE A 452 -17.04 -8.44 -22.94
C ILE A 452 -18.42 -9.10 -22.98
N LEU A 453 -19.10 -9.10 -21.83
CA LEU A 453 -20.46 -9.60 -21.65
C LEU A 453 -21.33 -8.46 -21.08
N ALA A 454 -22.08 -7.79 -21.94
CA ALA A 454 -22.92 -6.66 -21.57
C ALA A 454 -24.36 -6.86 -22.04
N ASN A 455 -25.33 -6.68 -21.14
CA ASN A 455 -26.75 -6.68 -21.48
C ASN A 455 -27.48 -5.56 -20.75
N GLY A 456 -28.01 -4.58 -21.49
CA GLY A 456 -28.69 -3.42 -20.89
C GLY A 456 -27.75 -2.41 -20.23
N CYS A 457 -26.45 -2.44 -20.57
CA CYS A 457 -25.45 -1.52 -20.05
C CYS A 457 -25.37 -0.23 -20.88
N ARG A 458 -24.97 0.86 -20.22
CA ARG A 458 -24.70 2.16 -20.86
C ARG A 458 -23.20 2.46 -20.84
N PHE A 459 -22.66 2.82 -21.99
CA PHE A 459 -21.29 3.30 -22.16
C PHE A 459 -21.39 4.76 -22.62
N THR A 460 -21.12 5.70 -21.73
CA THR A 460 -21.38 7.12 -21.97
C THR A 460 -20.18 7.97 -21.61
N SER A 461 -20.13 9.22 -22.02
CA SER A 461 -19.19 10.18 -21.46
C SER A 461 -19.75 10.76 -20.15
N TYR A 462 -18.90 11.05 -19.16
CA TYR A 462 -19.40 11.67 -17.92
C TYR A 462 -19.85 13.13 -18.14
N ASP A 463 -19.22 13.84 -19.07
CA ASP A 463 -19.73 15.09 -19.65
C ASP A 463 -20.43 14.76 -20.97
N SER A 464 -21.70 15.15 -21.10
CA SER A 464 -22.54 14.85 -22.27
C SER A 464 -22.01 15.39 -23.62
N THR A 465 -21.03 16.29 -23.60
CA THR A 465 -20.40 16.86 -24.80
C THR A 465 -19.04 16.22 -25.13
N ASP A 466 -18.44 15.52 -24.17
CA ASP A 466 -17.14 14.89 -24.34
C ASP A 466 -17.23 13.62 -25.19
N ILE A 467 -16.13 13.35 -25.89
CA ILE A 467 -15.95 12.17 -26.73
C ILE A 467 -14.89 11.25 -26.13
N TRP A 468 -15.15 9.96 -26.15
CA TRP A 468 -14.20 8.90 -25.77
C TRP A 468 -13.92 8.02 -26.98
N ASP A 469 -12.83 7.25 -26.94
CA ASP A 469 -12.28 6.66 -28.15
C ASP A 469 -13.10 5.46 -28.64
N GLY A 470 -13.32 4.45 -27.80
CA GLY A 470 -14.17 3.32 -28.16
C GLY A 470 -13.89 2.03 -27.40
N ILE A 471 -14.54 0.96 -27.84
CA ILE A 471 -14.27 -0.42 -27.41
C ILE A 471 -13.57 -1.16 -28.54
N TYR A 472 -12.41 -1.73 -28.24
CA TYR A 472 -11.57 -2.45 -29.19
C TYR A 472 -11.54 -3.94 -28.84
N LEU A 473 -12.03 -4.77 -29.74
CA LEU A 473 -12.11 -6.22 -29.63
C LEU A 473 -11.14 -6.82 -30.65
N SER A 474 -10.09 -7.48 -30.17
CA SER A 474 -9.03 -8.04 -31.02
C SER A 474 -8.76 -9.52 -30.72
N GLY A 475 -8.54 -10.28 -31.79
CA GLY A 475 -8.31 -11.72 -31.71
C GLY A 475 -9.60 -12.54 -31.55
N ILE A 476 -9.43 -13.84 -31.32
CA ILE A 476 -10.53 -14.83 -31.31
C ILE A 476 -11.22 -14.83 -29.93
N ALA A 477 -12.41 -14.24 -29.84
CA ALA A 477 -13.17 -14.13 -28.59
C ALA A 477 -14.67 -14.40 -28.78
N TYR A 478 -15.39 -14.59 -27.66
CA TYR A 478 -16.85 -14.77 -27.64
C TYR A 478 -17.50 -13.59 -26.92
N ASP A 479 -17.67 -12.48 -27.65
CA ASP A 479 -18.18 -11.22 -27.12
C ASP A 479 -19.70 -11.09 -27.31
N THR A 480 -20.34 -10.43 -26.35
CA THR A 480 -21.78 -10.22 -26.38
C THR A 480 -22.15 -8.86 -25.83
N LEU A 481 -22.71 -7.99 -26.68
CA LEU A 481 -23.24 -6.68 -26.32
C LEU A 481 -24.71 -6.60 -26.77
N LYS A 482 -25.63 -6.66 -25.82
CA LYS A 482 -27.08 -6.71 -26.07
C LYS A 482 -27.80 -5.54 -25.41
N ASN A 483 -28.76 -4.94 -26.09
CA ASN A 483 -29.61 -3.87 -25.54
C ASN A 483 -28.79 -2.72 -24.90
N CYS A 484 -27.56 -2.49 -25.37
CA CYS A 484 -26.65 -1.51 -24.78
C CYS A 484 -26.82 -0.14 -25.44
N THR A 485 -26.46 0.91 -24.71
CA THR A 485 -26.37 2.27 -25.27
C THR A 485 -24.93 2.75 -25.27
N PHE A 486 -24.44 3.21 -26.41
CA PHE A 486 -23.14 3.85 -26.55
C PHE A 486 -23.36 5.32 -26.88
N GLN A 487 -22.87 6.23 -26.05
CA GLN A 487 -23.00 7.67 -26.28
C GLN A 487 -21.63 8.33 -26.43
N ASN A 488 -21.45 9.09 -27.51
CA ASN A 488 -20.26 9.89 -27.82
C ASN A 488 -18.94 9.12 -27.94
N ALA A 489 -19.00 7.85 -28.36
CA ALA A 489 -17.81 7.09 -28.73
C ALA A 489 -17.36 7.47 -30.16
N VAL A 490 -16.09 7.85 -30.36
CA VAL A 490 -15.54 8.13 -31.69
C VAL A 490 -15.69 6.92 -32.59
N ASN A 491 -15.25 5.76 -32.08
CA ASN A 491 -15.54 4.43 -32.60
C ASN A 491 -16.45 3.72 -31.60
N GLY A 492 -17.69 3.41 -31.97
CA GLY A 492 -18.59 2.69 -31.06
C GLY A 492 -17.97 1.35 -30.61
N ILE A 493 -17.85 0.42 -31.54
CA ILE A 493 -17.18 -0.88 -31.33
C ILE A 493 -16.29 -1.16 -32.55
N ASN A 494 -15.04 -1.53 -32.29
CA ASN A 494 -14.04 -1.89 -33.30
C ASN A 494 -13.67 -3.36 -33.12
N ILE A 495 -13.86 -4.18 -34.17
CA ILE A 495 -13.59 -5.63 -34.17
C ILE A 495 -12.53 -5.92 -35.22
N THR A 496 -11.40 -6.47 -34.78
CA THR A 496 -10.25 -6.77 -35.66
C THR A 496 -9.74 -8.17 -35.41
N ASP A 497 -9.37 -8.87 -36.47
CA ASP A 497 -8.66 -10.15 -36.40
C ASP A 497 -9.40 -11.24 -35.59
N ASN A 498 -10.74 -11.17 -35.52
CA ASN A 498 -11.58 -12.23 -34.97
C ASN A 498 -11.85 -13.30 -36.05
N PHE A 499 -10.80 -13.81 -36.67
CA PHE A 499 -10.86 -14.81 -37.72
C PHE A 499 -9.69 -15.78 -37.58
N ASP A 500 -10.00 -17.08 -37.53
CA ASP A 500 -9.04 -18.17 -37.66
C ASP A 500 -9.42 -19.04 -38.86
N PRO A 501 -8.65 -19.02 -39.96
CA PRO A 501 -8.92 -19.86 -41.12
C PRO A 501 -8.68 -21.36 -40.86
N PHE A 502 -8.01 -21.73 -39.76
CA PHE A 502 -7.60 -23.09 -39.45
C PHE A 502 -8.17 -23.63 -38.12
N GLY A 503 -8.88 -22.80 -37.36
CA GLY A 503 -9.49 -23.14 -36.07
C GLY A 503 -10.98 -22.82 -36.01
N SER A 504 -11.55 -22.90 -34.80
CA SER A 504 -12.92 -22.44 -34.55
C SER A 504 -12.90 -20.92 -34.39
N PRO A 505 -13.53 -20.14 -35.30
CA PRO A 505 -13.62 -18.70 -35.11
C PRO A 505 -14.35 -18.36 -33.80
N GLY A 506 -13.99 -17.22 -33.22
CA GLY A 506 -14.78 -16.59 -32.16
C GLY A 506 -16.17 -16.22 -32.65
N ALA A 507 -17.00 -15.64 -31.80
CA ALA A 507 -18.28 -15.09 -32.21
C ALA A 507 -18.54 -13.78 -31.48
N VAL A 508 -18.88 -12.75 -32.24
CA VAL A 508 -19.24 -11.44 -31.67
C VAL A 508 -20.70 -11.16 -31.98
N GLU A 509 -21.51 -10.98 -30.95
CA GLU A 509 -22.91 -10.56 -31.10
C GLU A 509 -23.09 -9.13 -30.57
N ILE A 510 -23.51 -8.22 -31.45
CA ILE A 510 -23.97 -6.88 -31.13
C ILE A 510 -25.44 -6.80 -31.52
N SER A 511 -26.35 -6.83 -30.53
CA SER A 511 -27.78 -6.85 -30.81
C SER A 511 -28.60 -5.82 -30.04
N ASN A 512 -29.56 -5.19 -30.73
CA ASN A 512 -30.47 -4.18 -30.20
C ASN A 512 -29.76 -3.01 -29.49
N CYS A 513 -28.56 -2.65 -29.94
CA CYS A 513 -27.79 -1.57 -29.34
C CYS A 513 -28.12 -0.21 -29.98
N THR A 514 -28.06 0.84 -29.17
CA THR A 514 -28.26 2.22 -29.61
C THR A 514 -26.95 2.99 -29.56
N PHE A 515 -26.56 3.59 -30.68
CA PHE A 515 -25.36 4.41 -30.81
C PHE A 515 -25.75 5.87 -30.96
N LYS A 516 -25.44 6.69 -29.96
CA LYS A 516 -25.91 8.07 -29.84
C LYS A 516 -24.77 9.08 -29.98
N ASN A 517 -24.93 10.05 -30.88
CA ASN A 517 -24.08 11.25 -30.89
C ASN A 517 -24.85 12.44 -30.30
N SER A 518 -24.37 12.94 -29.16
CA SER A 518 -24.88 14.15 -28.49
C SER A 518 -23.90 15.31 -28.59
N SER A 519 -22.71 15.09 -29.14
CA SER A 519 -21.66 16.09 -29.29
C SER A 519 -21.87 16.97 -30.52
N SER A 520 -21.06 18.03 -30.62
CA SER A 520 -20.98 18.87 -31.82
C SER A 520 -20.02 18.33 -32.89
N THR A 521 -19.30 17.25 -32.58
CA THR A 521 -18.25 16.69 -33.44
C THR A 521 -18.80 15.46 -34.17
N GLU A 522 -18.48 15.35 -35.46
CA GLU A 522 -18.80 14.14 -36.23
C GLU A 522 -17.95 12.98 -35.72
N LEU A 523 -18.60 11.87 -35.37
CA LEU A 523 -17.95 10.64 -34.91
C LEU A 523 -17.68 9.73 -36.11
N LEU A 524 -16.73 8.79 -36.02
CA LEU A 524 -16.27 8.04 -37.18
C LEU A 524 -17.30 6.99 -37.63
N ASN A 525 -17.47 5.94 -36.84
CA ASN A 525 -18.39 4.83 -37.11
C ASN A 525 -18.96 4.25 -35.83
N TYR A 526 -20.17 3.70 -35.89
CA TYR A 526 -20.73 3.05 -34.72
C TYR A 526 -20.29 1.59 -34.58
N VAL A 527 -20.09 0.86 -35.68
CA VAL A 527 -19.44 -0.47 -35.68
C VAL A 527 -18.45 -0.55 -36.84
N TYR A 528 -17.21 -0.93 -36.54
CA TYR A 528 -16.19 -1.23 -37.54
C TYR A 528 -15.74 -2.68 -37.37
N VAL A 529 -15.73 -3.43 -38.47
CA VAL A 529 -15.32 -4.84 -38.51
C VAL A 529 -14.25 -5.01 -39.58
N ASN A 530 -13.12 -5.56 -39.20
CA ASN A 530 -12.01 -5.83 -40.11
C ASN A 530 -11.44 -7.23 -39.91
N ASN A 531 -11.15 -7.94 -41.01
CA ASN A 531 -10.52 -9.26 -41.00
C ASN A 531 -11.13 -10.21 -39.96
N SER A 532 -12.46 -10.28 -39.91
CA SER A 532 -13.20 -10.98 -38.86
C SER A 532 -14.31 -11.85 -39.44
N TYR A 533 -14.68 -12.90 -38.71
CA TYR A 533 -15.74 -13.84 -39.07
C TYR A 533 -16.68 -14.08 -37.87
N ASN A 534 -17.87 -14.64 -38.13
CA ASN A 534 -18.91 -14.88 -37.13
C ASN A 534 -19.31 -13.63 -36.32
N VAL A 535 -19.43 -12.49 -37.01
CA VAL A 535 -19.92 -11.24 -36.40
C VAL A 535 -21.39 -11.04 -36.77
N LEU A 536 -22.26 -10.96 -35.75
CA LEU A 536 -23.67 -10.63 -35.90
C LEU A 536 -23.93 -9.21 -35.38
N VAL A 537 -24.39 -8.32 -36.25
CA VAL A 537 -24.89 -6.99 -35.88
C VAL A 537 -26.38 -6.93 -36.20
N LYS A 538 -27.23 -6.95 -35.17
CA LYS A 538 -28.68 -7.09 -35.33
C LYS A 538 -29.48 -6.00 -34.63
N GLY A 539 -30.46 -5.41 -35.31
CA GLY A 539 -31.43 -4.50 -34.69
C GLY A 539 -30.80 -3.26 -34.03
N CYS A 540 -29.57 -2.90 -34.42
CA CYS A 540 -28.86 -1.75 -33.88
C CYS A 540 -29.27 -0.48 -34.61
N ASN A 541 -29.37 0.63 -33.89
CA ASN A 541 -29.74 1.92 -34.46
C ASN A 541 -28.75 3.02 -34.05
N SER A 542 -28.62 4.02 -34.92
CA SER A 542 -27.93 5.26 -34.58
C SER A 542 -28.93 6.36 -34.28
N VAL A 543 -28.61 7.20 -33.30
CA VAL A 543 -29.44 8.34 -32.87
C VAL A 543 -28.59 9.60 -32.84
N LYS A 544 -29.03 10.62 -33.56
CA LYS A 544 -28.44 11.96 -33.51
C LYS A 544 -29.26 12.84 -32.57
N THR A 545 -28.63 13.34 -31.52
CA THR A 545 -29.24 14.34 -30.61
C THR A 545 -28.43 15.64 -30.50
N GLY A 546 -27.15 15.60 -30.87
CA GLY A 546 -26.31 16.79 -31.02
C GLY A 546 -26.41 17.41 -32.42
N SER A 547 -25.51 18.36 -32.72
CA SER A 547 -25.46 18.99 -34.05
C SER A 547 -24.78 18.12 -35.11
N ALA A 548 -23.99 17.11 -34.70
CA ALA A 548 -23.26 16.20 -35.60
C ALA A 548 -23.75 14.74 -35.51
N GLY A 549 -23.47 13.96 -36.55
CA GLY A 549 -23.84 12.54 -36.67
C GLY A 549 -22.64 11.60 -36.62
N PHE A 550 -22.73 10.46 -37.29
CA PHE A 550 -21.60 9.58 -37.59
C PHE A 550 -21.25 9.72 -39.08
N THR A 551 -19.96 9.74 -39.42
CA THR A 551 -19.49 9.74 -40.81
C THR A 551 -19.90 8.46 -41.53
N SER A 552 -19.89 7.33 -40.81
CA SER A 552 -20.27 6.02 -41.34
C SER A 552 -21.07 5.20 -40.34
N GLY A 553 -21.84 4.25 -40.86
CA GLY A 553 -22.69 3.39 -40.04
C GLY A 553 -21.95 2.17 -39.50
N ILE A 554 -22.25 1.02 -40.12
CA ILE A 554 -21.48 -0.22 -40.00
C ILE A 554 -20.52 -0.28 -41.19
N ILE A 555 -19.25 -0.50 -40.91
CA ILE A 555 -18.23 -0.79 -41.93
C ILE A 555 -17.74 -2.23 -41.71
N ALA A 556 -17.64 -3.00 -42.78
CA ALA A 556 -17.05 -4.33 -42.79
C ALA A 556 -16.01 -4.42 -43.92
N GLU A 557 -14.75 -4.62 -43.56
CA GLU A 557 -13.61 -4.65 -44.49
C GLU A 557 -12.85 -5.98 -44.36
N TYR A 558 -12.36 -6.48 -45.50
CA TYR A 558 -11.54 -7.70 -45.57
C TYR A 558 -12.12 -8.93 -44.83
N CYS A 559 -13.45 -8.97 -44.66
CA CYS A 559 -14.14 -10.08 -44.00
C CYS A 559 -14.50 -11.17 -45.02
N PRO A 560 -14.36 -12.46 -44.68
CA PRO A 560 -14.78 -13.54 -45.56
C PRO A 560 -16.28 -13.47 -45.86
N ALA A 561 -16.70 -14.00 -47.02
CA ALA A 561 -18.11 -14.00 -47.43
C ALA A 561 -18.98 -14.70 -46.38
N GLY A 562 -20.07 -14.03 -45.95
CA GLY A 562 -20.96 -14.53 -44.89
C GLY A 562 -20.40 -14.41 -43.47
N GLY A 563 -19.18 -13.88 -43.30
CA GLY A 563 -18.54 -13.71 -41.99
C GLY A 563 -19.12 -12.59 -41.13
N VAL A 564 -19.82 -11.63 -41.75
CA VAL A 564 -20.53 -10.56 -41.05
C VAL A 564 -21.99 -10.57 -41.50
N VAL A 565 -22.91 -10.67 -40.55
CA VAL A 565 -24.36 -10.64 -40.77
C VAL A 565 -24.93 -9.37 -40.16
N ILE A 566 -25.57 -8.55 -40.98
CA ILE A 566 -26.23 -7.30 -40.57
C ILE A 566 -27.73 -7.46 -40.82
N CYS A 567 -28.57 -7.38 -39.77
CA CYS A 567 -30.02 -7.61 -39.91
C CYS A 567 -30.93 -6.83 -38.96
#